data_AF-A0A432QL54-F1
#
_entry.id   AF-A0A432QL54-F1
#
_cell.length_a   1.000
_cell.length_b   1.000
_cell.length_c   1.000
_cell.angle_alpha   90.00
_cell.angle_beta   90.00
_cell.angle_gamma   90.00
#
_symmetry.space_group_name_H-M   'P 1'
#
loop_
_entity.id
_entity.type
_entity.pdbx_description
1 polymer ?
#
loop_
_entity_poly.entity_id
_entity_poly.type
_entity_poly.pdbx_seq_one_letter_code
_entity_poly.pdbx_strand_id
1 'polypeptide(L)' 'MQTNHQHHAPLAERMRPRTMAHFVGQTHLTGKDRLLSRFIQRGRIPSLLLWGPPGSGKTTLATILAHSL' A
#
# COMPACT_ATOMS: atom_id res chain seq x y z
N MET A 1 15.25 7.17 22.65
CA MET A 1 14.72 8.53 22.38
C MET A 1 13.94 8.51 21.08
N GLN A 2 12.63 8.27 21.09
CA GLN A 2 11.81 8.36 19.87
C GLN A 2 10.33 8.30 20.26
N THR A 3 9.53 9.28 19.79
CA THR A 3 8.11 9.20 19.38
C THR A 3 7.42 10.58 19.50
N ASN A 4 7.75 11.54 18.63
CA ASN A 4 6.92 12.75 18.47
C ASN A 4 6.70 13.19 17.02
N HIS A 5 7.24 12.46 16.03
CA HIS A 5 7.12 12.84 14.61
C HIS A 5 5.72 12.61 14.01
N GLN A 6 4.89 11.76 14.61
CA GLN A 6 3.55 11.44 14.06
C GLN A 6 2.55 12.58 14.26
N HIS A 7 2.70 13.41 15.29
CA HIS A 7 1.83 14.55 15.56
C HIS A 7 2.12 15.76 14.64
N HIS A 8 3.37 15.89 14.16
CA HIS A 8 3.80 16.96 13.25
C HIS A 8 3.67 16.61 11.76
N ALA A 9 3.39 15.34 11.42
CA ALA A 9 3.25 14.94 10.03
C ALA A 9 1.93 15.49 9.42
N PRO A 10 1.95 15.91 8.14
CA PRO A 10 0.73 16.31 7.44
C PRO A 10 -0.35 15.23 7.49
N LEU A 11 -1.62 15.64 7.48
CA LEU A 11 -2.77 14.71 7.54
C LEU A 11 -2.67 13.61 6.46
N ALA A 12 -2.28 13.99 5.24
CA ALA A 12 -2.13 13.04 4.13
C ALA A 12 -1.15 11.90 4.44
N GLU A 13 -0.06 12.18 5.16
CA GLU A 13 0.90 11.15 5.56
C GLU A 13 0.31 10.25 6.65
N ARG A 14 -0.36 10.85 7.62
CA ARG A 14 -1.01 10.14 8.73
C ARG A 14 -2.14 9.22 8.26
N MET A 15 -2.85 9.61 7.19
CA MET A 15 -3.96 8.86 6.60
C MET A 15 -3.52 7.75 5.64
N ARG A 16 -2.22 7.59 5.35
CA ARG A 16 -1.75 6.53 4.45
C ARG A 16 -2.10 5.14 5.00
N PRO A 17 -2.79 4.30 4.20
CA PRO A 17 -3.06 2.92 4.59
C PRO A 17 -1.77 2.14 4.88
N ARG A 18 -1.80 1.33 5.95
CA ARG A 18 -0.66 0.49 6.37
C ARG A 18 -0.80 -0.97 5.96
N THR A 19 -1.99 -1.40 5.61
CA THR A 19 -2.33 -2.77 5.23
C THR A 19 -3.19 -2.77 3.98
N MET A 20 -3.18 -3.90 3.25
CA MET A 20 -3.99 -4.04 2.04
C MET A 20 -5.50 -3.88 2.32
N ALA A 21 -5.96 -4.29 3.51
CA ALA A 21 -7.36 -4.15 3.94
C ALA A 21 -7.83 -2.70 4.07
N HIS A 22 -6.91 -1.77 4.36
CA HIS A 22 -7.21 -0.34 4.48
C HIS A 22 -6.98 0.43 3.16
N PHE A 23 -6.45 -0.23 2.12
CA PHE A 23 -6.23 0.42 0.83
C PHE A 23 -7.56 0.56 0.08
N VAL A 24 -8.01 1.80 -0.08
CA VAL A 24 -9.31 2.11 -0.69
C VAL A 24 -9.15 2.28 -2.20
N GLY A 25 -10.08 1.68 -2.94
CA GLY A 25 -10.10 1.71 -4.40
C GLY A 25 -9.24 0.61 -5.03
N GLN A 26 -9.24 0.58 -6.36
CA GLN A 26 -8.53 -0.44 -7.15
C GLN A 26 -8.84 -1.89 -6.73
N THR A 27 -10.10 -2.18 -6.41
CA THR A 27 -10.57 -3.52 -5.98
C THR A 27 -10.27 -4.62 -6.99
N HIS A 28 -10.10 -4.27 -8.27
CA HIS A 28 -9.68 -5.21 -9.30
C HIS A 28 -8.23 -5.72 -9.11
N LEU A 29 -7.39 -5.00 -8.35
CA LEU A 29 -6.02 -5.39 -7.99
C LEU A 29 -5.93 -5.98 -6.58
N THR A 30 -6.64 -5.37 -5.62
CA THR A 30 -6.51 -5.63 -4.16
C THR A 30 -7.61 -6.51 -3.59
N GLY A 31 -8.66 -6.79 -4.35
CA GLY A 31 -9.75 -7.66 -3.90
C GLY A 31 -9.29 -9.08 -3.58
N LYS A 32 -10.15 -9.84 -2.89
CA LYS A 32 -9.90 -11.26 -2.62
C LYS A 32 -9.62 -12.00 -3.93
N ASP A 33 -8.54 -12.79 -3.94
CA ASP A 33 -8.07 -13.59 -5.09
C ASP A 33 -7.70 -12.80 -6.35
N ARG A 34 -7.52 -11.48 -6.24
CA ARG A 34 -7.02 -10.61 -7.31
C ARG A 34 -5.49 -10.63 -7.40
N LEU A 35 -4.96 -9.94 -8.41
CA LEU A 35 -3.55 -9.97 -8.79
C LEU A 35 -2.59 -9.80 -7.60
N LEU A 36 -2.75 -8.72 -6.83
CA LEU A 36 -1.83 -8.39 -5.73
C LEU A 36 -2.06 -9.30 -4.53
N SER A 37 -3.32 -9.63 -4.23
CA SER A 37 -3.67 -10.58 -3.17
C SER A 37 -3.04 -11.96 -3.41
N ARG A 38 -3.01 -12.43 -4.66
CA ARG A 38 -2.35 -13.69 -5.03
C ARG A 38 -0.84 -13.63 -4.89
N PHE A 39 -0.19 -12.50 -5.17
CA PHE A 39 1.26 -12.36 -4.97
C PHE A 39 1.63 -12.39 -3.49
N ILE A 40 0.85 -11.71 -2.65
CA ILE A 40 1.01 -11.75 -1.19
C ILE A 40 0.81 -13.17 -0.67
N GLN A 41 -0.29 -13.84 -1.06
CA GLN A 41 -0.57 -15.23 -0.65
C GLN A 41 0.55 -16.21 -1.06
N ARG A 42 1.21 -15.97 -2.19
CA ARG A 42 2.32 -16.79 -2.69
C ARG A 42 3.67 -16.41 -2.07
N GLY A 43 3.74 -15.37 -1.24
CA GLY A 43 4.99 -14.90 -0.63
C GLY A 43 6.03 -14.41 -1.64
N ARG A 44 5.60 -14.01 -2.85
CA ARG A 44 6.51 -13.56 -3.91
C ARG A 44 5.86 -12.49 -4.76
N ILE A 45 6.47 -11.32 -4.78
CA ILE A 45 6.08 -10.20 -5.64
C ILE A 45 7.11 -10.08 -6.77
N PRO A 46 6.69 -10.14 -8.05
CA PRO A 46 7.59 -9.93 -9.19
C PRO A 46 8.03 -8.47 -9.29
N SER A 47 8.92 -8.13 -10.23
CA SER A 47 9.17 -6.74 -10.59
C SER A 47 7.88 -6.08 -11.10
N LEU A 48 7.48 -4.95 -10.49
CA LEU A 48 6.24 -4.24 -10.80
C LEU A 48 6.53 -2.80 -11.20
N LEU A 49 5.82 -2.31 -12.24
CA LEU A 49 5.72 -0.90 -12.56
C LEU A 49 4.36 -0.37 -12.07
N LEU A 50 4.37 0.54 -11.09
CA LEU A 50 3.15 1.20 -10.62
C LEU A 50 2.97 2.52 -11.37
N TRP A 51 1.96 2.60 -12.24
CA TRP A 51 1.64 3.79 -13.04
C TRP A 51 0.22 4.29 -12.77
N GLY A 52 0.00 5.59 -12.96
CA GLY A 52 -1.29 6.24 -12.78
C GLY A 52 -1.19 7.71 -12.33
N PRO A 53 -2.33 8.43 -12.26
CA PRO A 53 -2.38 9.87 -11.95
C PRO A 53 -1.83 10.20 -10.55
N PRO A 54 -1.47 11.46 -10.26
CA PRO A 54 -1.02 11.87 -8.93
C PRO A 54 -2.08 11.56 -7.86
N GLY A 55 -1.64 11.16 -6.67
CA GLY A 55 -2.54 10.80 -5.57
C GLY A 55 -3.22 9.42 -5.68
N SER A 56 -2.96 8.63 -6.73
CA SER A 56 -3.60 7.30 -6.91
C SER A 56 -3.12 6.18 -5.95
N GLY A 57 -2.25 6.52 -4.99
CA GLY A 57 -1.79 5.57 -3.97
C GLY A 57 -0.62 4.66 -4.37
N LYS A 58 0.09 4.92 -5.48
CA LYS A 58 1.23 4.10 -5.96
C LYS A 58 2.31 3.88 -4.89
N THR A 59 2.78 4.97 -4.29
CA THR A 59 3.83 4.90 -3.25
C THR A 59 3.33 4.13 -2.04
N THR A 60 2.10 4.42 -1.59
CA THR A 60 1.50 3.70 -0.46
C THR A 60 1.31 2.23 -0.76
N LEU A 61 0.91 1.86 -1.98
CA LEU A 61 0.76 0.48 -2.40
C LEU A 61 2.11 -0.26 -2.40
N ALA A 62 3.17 0.37 -2.91
CA ALA A 62 4.52 -0.19 -2.86
C ALA A 62 4.96 -0.45 -1.41
N THR A 63 4.73 0.50 -0.50
CA THR A 63 5.06 0.37 0.93
C THR A 63 4.28 -0.77 1.58
N ILE A 64 2.98 -0.89 1.32
CA ILE A 64 2.15 -1.98 1.86
C ILE A 64 2.65 -3.32 1.35
N LEU A 65 2.93 -3.43 0.04
CA LEU A 65 3.43 -4.66 -0.58
C LEU A 65 4.77 -5.09 0.02
N ALA A 66 5.68 -4.14 0.28
CA ALA A 66 6.96 -4.42 0.91
C ALA A 66 6.84 -4.94 2.35
N HIS A 67 5.81 -4.53 3.09
CA HIS A 67 5.54 -5.00 4.45
C HIS A 67 4.63 -6.23 4.53
N SER A 68 4.08 -6.69 3.39
CA SER A 68 3.15 -7.82 3.33
C SER A 68 3.81 -9.14 2.89
N LEU A 69 5.10 -9.09 2.54
CA LEU A 69 5.97 -10.25 2.34
C LEU A 69 6.66 -10.60 3.66
#